data_AF-A0A9D1DYH0-F1
#
_entry.id   AF-A0A9D1DYH0-F1
#
_cell.length_a   1.000
_cell.length_b   1.000
_cell.length_c   1.000
_cell.angle_alpha   90.00
_cell.angle_beta   90.00
_cell.angle_gamma   90.00
#
_symmetry.space_group_name_H-M   'P 1'
#
loop_
_entity.id
_entity.type
_entity.pdbx_description
1 polymer ?
#
loop_
_entity_poly.entity_id
_entity_poly.type
_entity_poly.pdbx_seq_one_letter_code
_entity_poly.pdbx_strand_id
1 'polypeptide(L)'
;PRLAGDLMLAILNDTPYPATLLYGVALRIRAERAVTRGRAAIIKAYYLKNSRDENLKEVMTMQLNDQTNYLPYLLGRLFSVLEAVQAAANPGINATIRDRYFNAASATPATVFPLLLNLAQKHLAKLDKGQEVYYDKQITAICGMIGETLPARMNLPEQSAFQLGYYHETQKRYTKKEG
;
A
#
# COMPACT_ATOMS: atom_id res chain seq x y z
N PRO A 1 19.82 -13.40 -18.28
CA PRO A 1 18.80 -12.34 -18.03
C PRO A 1 18.28 -11.75 -19.35
N ARG A 2 17.01 -12.00 -19.72
CA ARG A 2 16.36 -11.53 -20.98
C ARG A 2 15.23 -10.50 -20.78
N LEU A 3 14.99 -10.05 -19.53
CA LEU A 3 13.84 -9.21 -19.16
C LEU A 3 13.63 -7.99 -20.06
N ALA A 4 14.70 -7.26 -20.40
CA ALA A 4 14.58 -6.07 -21.24
C ALA A 4 14.06 -6.42 -22.67
N GLY A 5 14.56 -7.51 -23.25
CA GLY A 5 14.11 -8.00 -24.54
C GLY A 5 12.67 -8.53 -24.49
N ASP A 6 12.36 -9.33 -23.48
CA ASP A 6 11.01 -9.91 -23.31
C ASP A 6 9.95 -8.81 -23.08
N LEU A 7 10.28 -7.78 -22.31
CA LEU A 7 9.41 -6.62 -22.09
C LEU A 7 9.23 -5.80 -23.38
N MET A 8 10.31 -5.54 -24.12
CA MET A 8 10.23 -4.81 -25.38
C MET A 8 9.35 -5.56 -26.40
N LEU A 9 9.53 -6.88 -26.52
CA LEU A 9 8.69 -7.70 -27.38
C LEU A 9 7.22 -7.68 -26.94
N ALA A 10 6.94 -7.70 -25.64
CA ALA A 10 5.58 -7.63 -25.15
C ALA A 10 4.90 -6.28 -25.46
N ILE A 11 5.65 -5.18 -25.37
CA ILE A 11 5.17 -3.85 -25.77
C ILE A 11 4.90 -3.80 -27.26
N LEU A 12 5.83 -4.28 -28.09
CA LEU A 12 5.72 -4.20 -29.56
C LEU A 12 4.60 -5.07 -30.13
N ASN A 13 4.34 -6.23 -29.51
CA ASN A 13 3.35 -7.19 -29.99
C ASN A 13 2.02 -7.14 -29.22
N ASP A 14 1.86 -6.16 -28.32
CA ASP A 14 0.69 -6.01 -27.46
C ASP A 14 0.34 -7.25 -26.61
N THR A 15 1.34 -8.07 -26.26
CA THR A 15 1.15 -9.31 -25.48
C THR A 15 1.26 -9.06 -23.97
N PRO A 16 0.88 -10.03 -23.10
CA PRO A 16 1.08 -9.91 -21.66
C PRO A 16 2.54 -9.62 -21.29
N TYR A 17 2.75 -8.79 -20.27
CA TYR A 17 4.09 -8.48 -19.77
C TYR A 17 4.73 -9.68 -19.07
N PRO A 18 6.06 -9.82 -19.12
CA PRO A 18 6.74 -10.97 -18.52
C PRO A 18 6.60 -10.96 -16.99
N ALA A 19 6.25 -12.10 -16.39
CA ALA A 19 6.08 -12.24 -14.94
C ALA A 19 7.37 -11.87 -14.15
N THR A 20 8.53 -12.06 -14.77
CA THR A 20 9.84 -11.67 -14.21
C THR A 20 9.94 -10.17 -13.92
N LEU A 21 9.20 -9.31 -14.64
CA LEU A 21 9.09 -7.88 -14.37
C LEU A 21 8.47 -7.64 -12.98
N LEU A 22 7.30 -8.25 -12.74
CA LEU A 22 6.58 -8.15 -11.48
C LEU A 22 7.41 -8.74 -10.33
N TYR A 23 7.97 -9.95 -10.50
CA TYR A 23 8.79 -10.58 -9.47
C TYR A 23 10.02 -9.74 -9.11
N GLY A 24 10.68 -9.15 -10.10
CA GLY A 24 11.82 -8.25 -9.87
C GLY A 24 11.44 -7.04 -9.01
N VAL A 25 10.30 -6.41 -9.31
CA VAL A 25 9.79 -5.28 -8.51
C VAL A 25 9.39 -5.71 -7.10
N ALA A 26 8.67 -6.84 -6.97
CA ALA A 26 8.24 -7.36 -5.67
C ALA A 26 9.45 -7.65 -4.75
N LEU A 27 10.52 -8.23 -5.29
CA LEU A 27 11.76 -8.48 -4.55
C LEU A 27 12.41 -7.18 -4.06
N ARG A 28 12.44 -6.14 -4.91
CA ARG A 28 13.00 -4.83 -4.55
C ARG A 28 12.17 -4.12 -3.48
N ILE A 29 10.85 -4.16 -3.59
CA ILE A 29 9.96 -3.62 -2.55
C ILE A 29 10.17 -4.37 -1.25
N ARG A 30 10.28 -5.70 -1.28
CA ARG A 30 10.52 -6.50 -0.07
C ARG A 30 11.86 -6.16 0.59
N ALA A 31 12.91 -5.98 -0.20
CA ALA A 31 14.25 -5.66 0.29
C ALA A 31 14.32 -4.25 0.90
N GLU A 32 13.72 -3.26 0.24
CA GLU A 32 13.86 -1.84 0.60
C GLU A 32 12.68 -1.29 1.41
N ARG A 33 11.57 -2.03 1.49
CA ARG A 33 10.29 -1.64 2.11
C ARG A 33 9.77 -0.31 1.55
N ALA A 34 10.09 -0.04 0.29
CA ALA A 34 9.85 1.25 -0.38
C ALA A 34 9.15 1.03 -1.72
N VAL A 35 7.99 1.67 -1.87
CA VAL A 35 7.20 1.69 -3.12
C VAL A 35 7.46 3.03 -3.80
N THR A 36 8.37 3.05 -4.76
CA THR A 36 8.68 4.27 -5.54
C THR A 36 7.66 4.47 -6.66
N ARG A 37 7.59 5.68 -7.22
CA ARG A 37 6.74 5.99 -8.39
C ARG A 37 6.93 4.99 -9.53
N GLY A 38 8.19 4.67 -9.86
CA GLY A 38 8.51 3.69 -10.93
C GLY A 38 8.02 2.28 -10.60
N ARG A 39 8.15 1.84 -9.34
CA ARG A 39 7.67 0.52 -8.89
C ARG A 39 6.14 0.44 -8.91
N ALA A 40 5.46 1.48 -8.42
CA ALA A 40 4.01 1.59 -8.48
C ALA A 40 3.51 1.55 -9.94
N ALA A 41 4.17 2.29 -10.85
CA ALA A 41 3.84 2.29 -12.27
C ALA A 41 4.00 0.90 -12.91
N ILE A 42 5.06 0.16 -12.57
CA ILE A 42 5.26 -1.21 -13.08
C ILE A 42 4.19 -2.17 -12.56
N ILE A 43 3.88 -2.15 -11.26
CA ILE A 43 2.82 -2.99 -10.66
C ILE A 43 1.50 -2.75 -11.41
N LYS A 44 1.13 -1.47 -11.56
CA LYS A 44 -0.06 -1.06 -12.29
C LYS A 44 -0.07 -1.57 -13.73
N ALA A 45 0.99 -1.28 -14.48
CA ALA A 45 1.08 -1.64 -15.89
C ALA A 45 0.98 -3.17 -16.08
N TYR A 46 1.62 -3.94 -15.20
CA TYR A 46 1.52 -5.39 -15.19
C TYR A 46 0.09 -5.88 -14.97
N TYR A 47 -0.57 -5.46 -13.89
CA TYR A 47 -1.90 -5.99 -13.58
C TYR A 47 -3.01 -5.49 -14.51
N LEU A 48 -2.92 -4.26 -15.04
CA LEU A 48 -3.85 -3.79 -16.07
C LEU A 48 -3.77 -4.62 -17.35
N LYS A 49 -2.58 -5.09 -17.73
CA LYS A 49 -2.35 -5.87 -18.95
C LYS A 49 -2.59 -7.37 -18.75
N ASN A 50 -2.17 -7.91 -17.60
CA ASN A 50 -2.09 -9.36 -17.37
C ASN A 50 -3.23 -9.94 -16.52
N SER A 51 -3.93 -9.13 -15.73
CA SER A 51 -4.98 -9.61 -14.84
C SER A 51 -6.35 -9.64 -15.52
N ARG A 52 -7.20 -10.59 -15.11
CA ARG A 52 -8.64 -10.59 -15.37
C ARG A 52 -9.47 -10.26 -14.12
N ASP A 53 -8.82 -10.06 -12.98
CA ASP A 53 -9.47 -9.66 -11.73
C ASP A 53 -9.84 -8.18 -11.81
N GLU A 54 -11.13 -7.89 -11.89
CA GLU A 54 -11.66 -6.53 -12.02
C GLU A 54 -11.50 -5.71 -10.73
N ASN A 55 -11.61 -6.33 -9.54
CA ASN A 55 -11.38 -5.63 -8.26
C ASN A 55 -9.92 -5.18 -8.15
N LEU A 56 -9.00 -6.04 -8.57
CA LEU A 56 -7.59 -5.68 -8.65
C LEU A 56 -7.37 -4.54 -9.65
N LYS A 57 -7.96 -4.62 -10.85
CA LYS A 57 -7.79 -3.58 -11.88
C LYS A 57 -8.40 -2.24 -11.48
N GLU A 58 -9.52 -2.23 -10.75
CA GLU A 58 -10.20 -1.04 -10.25
C GLU A 58 -9.26 -0.12 -9.43
N VAL A 59 -8.34 -0.72 -8.68
CA VAL A 59 -7.39 0.01 -7.84
C VAL A 59 -6.05 0.30 -8.53
N MET A 60 -5.81 -0.26 -9.72
CA MET A 60 -4.61 -0.04 -10.53
C MET A 60 -4.69 1.28 -11.31
N THR A 61 -5.07 2.37 -10.65
CA THR A 61 -5.24 3.71 -11.23
C THR A 61 -4.03 4.61 -10.94
N MET A 62 -4.02 5.84 -11.48
CA MET A 62 -2.90 6.79 -11.22
C MET A 62 -3.02 7.51 -9.88
N GLN A 63 -4.20 7.53 -9.29
CA GLN A 63 -4.53 8.34 -8.13
C GLN A 63 -5.20 7.48 -7.07
N LEU A 64 -5.30 8.02 -5.85
CA LEU A 64 -6.04 7.34 -4.80
C LEU A 64 -7.51 7.17 -5.20
N ASN A 65 -7.95 5.93 -5.37
CA ASN A 65 -9.37 5.59 -5.33
C ASN A 65 -9.79 5.48 -3.86
N ASP A 66 -10.46 6.50 -3.31
CA ASP A 66 -10.92 6.48 -1.92
C ASP A 66 -12.31 5.87 -1.73
N GLN A 67 -12.98 5.47 -2.82
CA GLN A 67 -14.32 4.88 -2.84
C GLN A 67 -14.32 3.34 -2.94
N THR A 68 -13.20 2.73 -3.32
CA THR A 68 -13.08 1.26 -3.41
C THR A 68 -13.22 0.60 -2.04
N ASN A 69 -13.85 -0.57 -2.01
CA ASN A 69 -13.90 -1.46 -0.85
C ASN A 69 -12.91 -2.64 -0.95
N TYR A 70 -12.01 -2.65 -1.95
CA TYR A 70 -11.09 -3.75 -2.16
C TYR A 70 -10.07 -3.86 -1.01
N LEU A 71 -10.24 -4.91 -0.20
CA LEU A 71 -9.57 -5.07 1.10
C LEU A 71 -8.04 -4.89 1.07
N PRO A 72 -7.27 -5.53 0.18
CA PRO A 72 -5.81 -5.40 0.21
C PRO A 72 -5.35 -3.95 0.01
N TYR A 73 -6.04 -3.22 -0.87
CA TYR A 73 -5.76 -1.82 -1.14
C TYR A 73 -6.12 -0.93 0.06
N LEU A 74 -7.27 -1.17 0.70
CA LEU A 74 -7.67 -0.50 1.94
C LEU A 74 -6.64 -0.72 3.06
N LEU A 75 -6.12 -1.93 3.22
CA LEU A 75 -5.09 -2.24 4.22
C LEU A 75 -3.79 -1.47 3.94
N GLY A 76 -3.42 -1.31 2.67
CA GLY A 76 -2.29 -0.47 2.27
C GLY A 76 -2.47 1.00 2.68
N ARG A 77 -3.65 1.55 2.39
CA ARG A 77 -4.03 2.92 2.80
C ARG A 77 -4.00 3.09 4.31
N LEU A 78 -4.63 2.15 5.03
CA LEU A 78 -4.65 2.13 6.49
C LEU A 78 -3.22 2.15 7.05
N PHE A 79 -2.35 1.25 6.57
CA PHE A 79 -0.95 1.19 7.01
C PHE A 79 -0.24 2.55 6.84
N SER A 80 -0.46 3.23 5.72
CA SER A 80 0.08 4.57 5.47
C SER A 80 -0.39 5.58 6.53
N VAL A 81 -1.68 5.57 6.91
CA VAL A 81 -2.24 6.42 7.98
C VAL A 81 -1.62 6.09 9.33
N LEU A 82 -1.49 4.80 9.69
CA LEU A 82 -0.88 4.38 10.95
C LEU A 82 0.60 4.80 11.06
N GLU A 83 1.35 4.77 9.96
CA GLU A 83 2.74 5.26 9.93
C GLU A 83 2.81 6.77 10.17
N ALA A 84 1.89 7.55 9.58
CA ALA A 84 1.87 9.00 9.80
C ALA A 84 1.47 9.37 11.23
N VAL A 85 0.56 8.63 11.84
CA VAL A 85 0.22 8.77 13.27
C VAL A 85 1.45 8.57 14.14
N GLN A 86 2.22 7.51 13.88
CA GLN A 86 3.47 7.27 14.60
C GLN A 86 4.47 8.40 14.41
N ALA A 87 4.64 8.88 13.18
CA ALA A 87 5.59 9.95 12.86
C ALA A 87 5.20 11.29 13.53
N ALA A 88 3.91 11.63 13.56
CA ALA A 88 3.41 12.81 14.24
C ALA A 88 3.61 12.70 15.77
N ALA A 89 3.37 11.52 16.34
CA ALA A 89 3.46 11.31 17.79
C ALA A 89 4.90 11.20 18.31
N ASN A 90 5.88 10.94 17.42
CA ASN A 90 7.28 10.80 17.80
C ASN A 90 8.18 11.54 16.79
N PRO A 91 8.27 12.88 16.89
CA PRO A 91 9.16 13.66 16.04
C PRO A 91 10.61 13.16 16.14
N GLY A 92 11.29 13.00 15.00
CA GLY A 92 12.68 12.52 14.97
C GLY A 92 12.87 11.00 15.16
N ILE A 93 11.80 10.20 15.04
CA ILE A 93 11.92 8.73 15.11
C ILE A 93 12.82 8.16 14.01
N ASN A 94 13.74 7.27 14.38
CA ASN A 94 14.71 6.67 13.46
C ASN A 94 14.18 5.48 12.64
N ALA A 95 13.11 4.84 13.11
CA ALA A 95 12.51 3.68 12.44
C ALA A 95 11.01 3.64 12.71
N THR A 96 10.22 3.42 11.66
CA THR A 96 8.76 3.40 11.74
C THR A 96 8.22 1.96 11.71
N ILE A 97 6.90 1.83 11.83
CA ILE A 97 6.20 0.57 11.59
C ILE A 97 6.44 0.05 10.17
N ARG A 98 6.75 0.90 9.18
CA ARG A 98 7.12 0.46 7.83
C ARG A 98 8.39 -0.36 7.84
N ASP A 99 9.42 0.09 8.56
CA ASP A 99 10.70 -0.61 8.62
C ASP A 99 10.58 -1.99 9.26
N ARG A 100 9.62 -2.15 10.19
CA ARG A 100 9.43 -3.38 10.98
C ARG A 100 8.37 -4.32 10.42
N TYR A 101 7.27 -3.78 9.93
CA TYR A 101 6.04 -4.52 9.68
C TYR A 101 5.53 -4.46 8.24
N PHE A 102 6.09 -3.64 7.34
CA PHE A 102 5.51 -3.47 6.00
C PHE A 102 5.31 -4.79 5.25
N ASN A 103 6.35 -5.63 5.19
CA ASN A 103 6.27 -6.94 4.53
C ASN A 103 5.34 -7.92 5.25
N ALA A 104 5.29 -7.87 6.58
CA ALA A 104 4.44 -8.77 7.37
C ALA A 104 2.96 -8.32 7.30
N ALA A 105 2.69 -7.02 7.27
CA ALA A 105 1.36 -6.45 7.11
C ALA A 105 0.78 -6.79 5.73
N SER A 106 1.61 -6.75 4.68
CA SER A 106 1.17 -7.19 3.36
C SER A 106 1.06 -8.72 3.25
N ALA A 107 1.86 -9.50 3.97
CA ALA A 107 1.82 -10.96 3.83
C ALA A 107 0.77 -11.64 4.74
N THR A 108 0.60 -11.17 5.98
CA THR A 108 -0.18 -11.83 7.04
C THR A 108 -1.00 -10.81 7.86
N PRO A 109 -1.97 -10.12 7.25
CA PRO A 109 -2.60 -8.94 7.85
C PRO A 109 -3.35 -9.23 9.15
N ALA A 110 -4.02 -10.38 9.28
CA ALA A 110 -4.73 -10.77 10.50
C ALA A 110 -3.84 -10.78 11.77
N THR A 111 -2.55 -11.05 11.60
CA THR A 111 -1.59 -11.10 12.73
C THR A 111 -0.98 -9.74 13.06
N VAL A 112 -0.88 -8.85 12.07
CA VAL A 112 -0.12 -7.60 12.18
C VAL A 112 -1.01 -6.41 12.46
N PHE A 113 -2.17 -6.30 11.79
CA PHE A 113 -3.03 -5.12 11.91
C PHE A 113 -3.60 -4.90 13.32
N PRO A 114 -4.02 -5.93 14.08
CA PRO A 114 -4.46 -5.74 15.46
C PRO A 114 -3.36 -5.11 16.35
N LEU A 115 -2.09 -5.50 16.14
CA LEU A 115 -0.95 -4.91 16.83
C LEU A 115 -0.76 -3.44 16.42
N LEU A 116 -0.79 -3.14 15.12
CA LEU A 116 -0.56 -1.79 14.60
C LEU A 116 -1.66 -0.82 15.04
N LEU A 117 -2.92 -1.25 15.04
CA LEU A 117 -4.05 -0.44 15.52
C LEU A 117 -3.90 -0.10 17.01
N ASN A 118 -3.51 -1.07 17.83
CA ASN A 118 -3.22 -0.83 19.25
C ASN A 118 -2.05 0.16 19.46
N LEU A 119 -1.00 0.08 18.65
CA LEU A 119 0.10 1.07 18.68
C LEU A 119 -0.38 2.46 18.27
N ALA A 120 -1.20 2.55 17.22
CA ALA A 120 -1.75 3.81 16.75
C ALA A 120 -2.62 4.50 17.81
N GLN A 121 -3.45 3.77 18.56
CA GLN A 121 -4.22 4.34 19.66
C GLN A 121 -3.32 4.98 20.73
N LYS A 122 -2.21 4.33 21.08
CA LYS A 122 -1.22 4.90 22.01
C LYS A 122 -0.50 6.12 21.44
N HIS A 123 -0.32 6.19 20.13
CA HIS A 123 0.27 7.34 19.45
C HIS A 123 -0.72 8.51 19.34
N LEU A 124 -1.98 8.25 19.00
CA LEU A 124 -3.06 9.24 18.97
C LEU A 124 -3.20 9.96 20.32
N ALA A 125 -3.17 9.22 21.42
CA ALA A 125 -3.25 9.79 22.77
C ALA A 125 -2.10 10.75 23.14
N LYS A 126 -1.01 10.79 22.34
CA LYS A 126 0.10 11.73 22.53
C LYS A 126 0.00 12.99 21.68
N LEU A 127 -0.92 13.02 20.72
CA LEU A 127 -1.08 14.16 19.81
C LEU A 127 -1.91 15.27 20.47
N ASP A 128 -1.83 16.48 19.93
CA ASP A 128 -2.81 17.51 20.27
C ASP A 128 -4.21 17.12 19.78
N LYS A 129 -5.25 17.73 20.36
CA LYS A 129 -6.62 17.31 20.08
C LYS A 129 -7.02 17.45 18.62
N GLY A 130 -6.47 18.43 17.91
CA GLY A 130 -6.74 18.64 16.48
C GLY A 130 -6.16 17.51 15.64
N GLN A 131 -4.89 17.16 15.87
CA GLN A 131 -4.22 16.05 15.19
C GLN A 131 -4.83 14.70 15.52
N GLU A 132 -5.15 14.44 16.80
CA GLU A 132 -5.81 13.23 17.26
C GLU A 132 -7.12 13.00 16.47
N VAL A 133 -8.00 14.00 16.44
CA VAL A 133 -9.29 13.93 15.73
C VAL A 133 -9.09 13.78 14.22
N TYR A 134 -8.11 14.46 13.63
CA TYR A 134 -7.81 14.38 12.20
C TYR A 134 -7.41 12.97 11.76
N TYR A 135 -6.51 12.32 12.51
CA TYR A 135 -6.05 10.97 12.17
C TYR A 135 -7.07 9.91 12.56
N ASP A 136 -7.74 10.04 13.70
CA ASP A 136 -8.79 9.11 14.12
C ASP A 136 -9.94 9.05 13.10
N LYS A 137 -10.35 10.20 12.55
CA LYS A 137 -11.34 10.25 11.45
C LYS A 137 -10.88 9.48 10.21
N GLN A 138 -9.61 9.56 9.83
CA GLN A 138 -9.08 8.82 8.68
C GLN A 138 -9.01 7.31 8.94
N ILE A 139 -8.54 6.90 10.11
CA ILE A 139 -8.51 5.50 10.52
C ILE A 139 -9.92 4.94 10.53
N THR A 140 -10.86 5.63 11.18
CA THR A 140 -12.27 5.23 11.27
C THR A 140 -12.92 5.13 9.90
N ALA A 141 -12.69 6.10 9.01
CA ALA A 141 -13.23 6.06 7.65
C ALA A 141 -12.73 4.84 6.86
N ILE A 142 -11.42 4.53 6.93
CA ILE A 142 -10.86 3.37 6.22
C ILE A 142 -11.35 2.06 6.84
N CYS A 143 -11.32 1.94 8.17
CA CYS A 143 -11.82 0.76 8.87
C CYS A 143 -13.32 0.53 8.62
N GLY A 144 -14.13 1.58 8.50
CA GLY A 144 -15.56 1.49 8.19
C GLY A 144 -15.87 0.93 6.80
N MET A 145 -14.91 0.95 5.88
CA MET A 145 -15.02 0.31 4.56
C MET A 145 -14.60 -1.17 4.56
N ILE A 146 -13.95 -1.64 5.63
CA ILE A 146 -13.55 -3.04 5.77
C ILE A 146 -14.78 -3.86 6.17
N GLY A 147 -15.44 -4.47 5.18
CA GLY A 147 -16.62 -5.32 5.38
C GLY A 147 -16.31 -6.79 5.66
N GLU A 148 -15.04 -7.18 5.66
CA GLU A 148 -14.60 -8.59 5.70
C GLU A 148 -13.60 -8.85 6.83
N THR A 149 -13.53 -10.10 7.27
CA THR A 149 -12.51 -10.56 8.22
C THR A 149 -11.11 -10.45 7.60
N LEU A 150 -10.14 -9.94 8.37
CA LEU A 150 -8.77 -9.85 7.91
C LEU A 150 -8.21 -11.24 7.52
N PRO A 151 -7.62 -11.40 6.33
CA PRO A 151 -7.15 -12.71 5.89
C PRO A 151 -5.88 -13.11 6.65
N ALA A 152 -5.71 -14.42 6.85
CA ALA A 152 -4.50 -14.96 7.47
C ALA A 152 -3.26 -14.74 6.58
N ARG A 153 -3.44 -14.81 5.25
CA ARG A 153 -2.39 -14.58 4.25
C ARG A 153 -2.96 -13.87 3.02
N MET A 154 -2.15 -13.00 2.41
CA MET A 154 -2.45 -12.42 1.09
C MET A 154 -1.52 -12.99 0.01
N ASN A 155 -2.05 -13.21 -1.19
CA ASN A 155 -1.29 -13.61 -2.37
C ASN A 155 -0.51 -12.42 -2.98
N LEU A 156 0.28 -12.67 -4.03
CA LEU A 156 1.13 -11.63 -4.64
C LEU A 156 0.34 -10.47 -5.28
N PRO A 157 -0.75 -10.71 -6.05
CA PRO A 157 -1.66 -9.65 -6.47
C PRO A 157 -2.20 -8.77 -5.34
N GLU A 158 -2.71 -9.37 -4.28
CA GLU A 158 -3.24 -8.67 -3.11
C GLU A 158 -2.13 -7.87 -2.39
N GLN A 159 -0.95 -8.46 -2.22
CA GLN A 159 0.23 -7.75 -1.71
C GLN A 159 0.61 -6.55 -2.57
N SER A 160 0.46 -6.64 -3.89
CA SER A 160 0.75 -5.55 -4.81
C SER A 160 -0.29 -4.43 -4.73
N ALA A 161 -1.57 -4.79 -4.56
CA ALA A 161 -2.64 -3.84 -4.29
C ALA A 161 -2.44 -3.10 -2.95
N PHE A 162 -2.02 -3.82 -1.91
CA PHE A 162 -1.59 -3.21 -0.64
C PHE A 162 -0.48 -2.19 -0.84
N GLN A 163 0.58 -2.56 -1.57
CA GLN A 163 1.72 -1.67 -1.84
C GLN A 163 1.29 -0.41 -2.59
N LEU A 164 0.38 -0.56 -3.56
CA LEU A 164 -0.15 0.55 -4.34
C LEU A 164 -1.06 1.46 -3.49
N GLY A 165 -1.93 0.89 -2.65
CA GLY A 165 -2.77 1.65 -1.71
C GLY A 165 -1.95 2.46 -0.72
N TYR A 166 -0.89 1.85 -0.17
CA TYR A 166 0.08 2.56 0.67
C TYR A 166 0.73 3.73 -0.08
N TYR A 167 1.18 3.51 -1.31
CA TYR A 167 1.81 4.55 -2.12
C TYR A 167 0.84 5.70 -2.41
N HIS A 168 -0.38 5.43 -2.87
CA HIS A 168 -1.37 6.45 -3.20
C HIS A 168 -1.78 7.29 -1.97
N GLU A 169 -2.03 6.67 -0.81
CA GLU A 169 -2.38 7.40 0.41
C GLU A 169 -1.22 8.27 0.90
N THR A 170 0.01 7.76 0.77
CA THR A 170 1.23 8.51 1.10
C THR A 170 1.39 9.73 0.19
N GLN A 171 1.24 9.56 -1.13
CA GLN A 171 1.35 10.65 -2.11
C GLN A 171 0.28 11.73 -1.91
N LYS A 172 -0.98 11.36 -1.65
CA LYS A 172 -2.08 12.30 -1.38
C LYS A 172 -1.78 13.25 -0.21
N ARG A 173 -1.01 12.81 0.77
CA ARG A 173 -0.60 13.65 1.91
C ARG A 173 0.54 14.61 1.58
N TYR A 174 1.44 14.25 0.67
CA TYR A 174 2.51 15.16 0.23
C TYR A 174 1.99 16.25 -0.70
N THR A 175 1.08 15.93 -1.63
CA THR A 175 0.49 16.93 -2.53
C THR A 175 -0.36 17.98 -1.80
N LYS A 176 -0.97 17.64 -0.66
CA LYS A 176 -1.69 18.61 0.19
C LYS A 176 -0.80 19.60 0.95
N LYS A 177 0.52 19.38 1.02
CA LYS A 177 1.46 20.28 1.70
C LYS A 177 2.04 21.36 0.79
N GLU A 178 1.83 21.24 -0.53
CA GLU A 178 2.33 22.19 -1.54
C GLU A 178 1.25 23.17 -2.05
N GLY A 179 0.11 23.24 -1.35
CA GLY A 179 -1.03 24.12 -1.70
C GLY A 179 -1.42 25.06 -0.56
#